data_AF-A0A1W9THG3-F1
#
_entry.id   AF-A0A1W9THG3-F1
#
_cell.length_a   1.000
_cell.length_b   1.000
_cell.length_c   1.000
_cell.angle_alpha   90.00
_cell.angle_beta   90.00
_cell.angle_gamma   90.00
#
_symmetry.space_group_name_H-M   'P 1'
#
loop_
_entity.id
_entity.type
_entity.pdbx_description
1 polymer ?
#
loop_
_entity_poly.entity_id
_entity_poly.type
_entity_poly.pdbx_seq_one_letter_code
_entity_poly.pdbx_strand_id
1 'polypeptide(L)'
;MNIIEGKSCNISFSEKVGIFSHDYLKCCGFIADVDMHEYSFTKKLHSTMICASQLLEDFLDFHGAKNNEDWYFYRELAASARHLNVASYSQKHISNRLGYYLIEDAGDFKKEGDTTLTFFMSTIKKLAPVIIDEARRLNIPLPDKPFKYSDFPAVTTSEILKYNIDDKNKDQQKKEIVKIASEFLGIAANFDHLRFYKPYNFDEMLSIVPEQINEVEIRRFEMLVHNLQSSFDTYVIHGGYRFGNRKLKALRGCFSVVFHLLQMMGKLLHFYERHLHEAGYKNIYKRVQVQLAELVPPRMLLDRTLNYGLFYVCHFLNNGKKLAQEILNENIERSRITVGIPVKLGFHSRPSLLVAKIVQHYGGQVELCIDSDRFDAGSVLDLQWAGGKINKEKLDKVVFEGDSRTLKDIEILAGVNYGEDSMGKGIPLPRELNYLRQGR
;
A
#
# COMPACT_ATOMS: atom_id res chain seq x y z
N MET A 1 11.35 -39.17 19.93
CA MET A 1 10.24 -38.20 19.90
C MET A 1 9.22 -38.78 18.92
N ASN A 2 8.24 -39.53 19.43
CA ASN A 2 7.23 -40.20 18.61
C ASN A 2 6.31 -39.12 18.03
N ILE A 3 6.44 -38.87 16.73
CA ILE A 3 5.43 -38.10 15.99
C ILE A 3 4.19 -38.98 16.00
N ILE A 4 3.12 -38.45 16.60
CA ILE A 4 1.78 -39.04 16.48
C ILE A 4 1.42 -38.96 15.00
N GLU A 5 1.62 -40.04 14.25
CA GLU A 5 1.00 -40.22 12.94
C GLU A 5 -0.50 -40.27 13.15
N GLY A 6 -1.15 -39.10 13.08
CA GLY A 6 -2.59 -39.03 12.97
C GLY A 6 -3.03 -39.84 11.76
N LYS A 7 -4.11 -40.62 11.89
CA LYS A 7 -4.73 -41.38 10.78
C LYS A 7 -4.94 -40.44 9.58
N SER A 8 -4.06 -40.49 8.59
CA SER A 8 -4.19 -39.71 7.36
C SER A 8 -5.08 -40.49 6.38
N CYS A 9 -5.99 -39.80 5.70
CA CYS A 9 -6.81 -40.42 4.66
C CYS A 9 -5.92 -40.74 3.45
N ASN A 10 -5.60 -42.02 3.24
CA ASN A 10 -4.64 -42.48 2.26
C ASN A 10 -5.33 -42.86 0.93
N ILE A 11 -5.87 -41.84 0.26
CA ILE A 11 -6.48 -41.95 -1.08
C ILE A 11 -5.51 -41.46 -2.17
N SER A 12 -5.77 -41.86 -3.42
CA SER A 12 -4.92 -41.55 -4.57
C SER A 12 -4.85 -40.06 -4.91
N PHE A 13 -3.87 -39.66 -5.73
CA PHE A 13 -3.79 -38.29 -6.25
C PHE A 13 -5.05 -37.88 -7.02
N SER A 14 -5.60 -38.78 -7.86
CA SER A 14 -6.81 -38.52 -8.65
C SER A 14 -8.04 -38.28 -7.77
N GLU A 15 -8.18 -39.02 -6.67
CA GLU A 15 -9.26 -38.78 -5.72
C GLU A 15 -9.05 -37.46 -4.96
N LYS A 16 -7.82 -37.19 -4.51
CA LYS A 16 -7.49 -35.93 -3.80
C LYS A 16 -7.72 -34.72 -4.67
N VAL A 17 -7.28 -34.73 -5.93
CA VAL A 17 -7.44 -33.57 -6.82
C VAL A 17 -8.91 -33.27 -7.12
N GLY A 18 -9.77 -34.30 -7.17
CA GLY A 18 -11.22 -34.13 -7.20
C GLY A 18 -11.76 -33.37 -5.99
N ILE A 19 -11.31 -33.75 -4.78
CA ILE A 19 -11.71 -33.09 -3.53
C ILE A 19 -11.19 -31.64 -3.47
N PHE A 20 -9.92 -31.41 -3.75
CA PHE A 20 -9.32 -30.07 -3.73
C PHE A 20 -9.88 -29.16 -4.85
N SER A 21 -10.33 -29.74 -5.96
CA SER A 21 -10.98 -28.98 -7.05
C SER A 21 -12.46 -28.73 -6.82
N HIS A 22 -13.13 -29.42 -5.89
CA HIS A 22 -14.59 -29.42 -5.78
C HIS A 22 -15.18 -28.01 -5.63
N ASP A 23 -14.79 -27.27 -4.60
CA ASP A 23 -15.34 -25.93 -4.35
C ASP A 23 -14.88 -24.91 -5.39
N TYR A 24 -13.69 -25.10 -5.94
CA TYR A 24 -13.13 -24.29 -7.02
C TYR A 24 -13.97 -24.40 -8.30
N LEU A 25 -14.26 -25.63 -8.72
CA LEU A 25 -15.09 -25.93 -9.89
C LEU A 25 -16.55 -25.54 -9.67
N LYS A 26 -17.05 -25.69 -8.44
CA LYS A 26 -18.40 -25.25 -8.08
C LYS A 26 -18.56 -23.73 -8.18
N CYS A 27 -17.54 -22.98 -7.78
CA CYS A 27 -17.48 -21.53 -8.00
C CYS A 27 -17.45 -21.19 -9.49
N CYS A 28 -16.63 -21.91 -10.28
CA CYS A 28 -16.57 -21.72 -11.74
C CYS A 28 -17.92 -21.94 -12.41
N GLY A 29 -18.64 -23.02 -12.05
CA GLY A 29 -19.97 -23.29 -12.58
C GLY A 29 -20.95 -22.13 -12.31
N PHE A 30 -21.00 -21.66 -11.05
CA PHE A 30 -21.82 -20.50 -10.70
C PHE A 30 -21.42 -19.24 -11.49
N ILE A 31 -20.12 -18.94 -11.59
CA ILE A 31 -19.61 -17.76 -12.28
C ILE A 31 -19.92 -17.79 -13.79
N ALA A 32 -19.85 -18.98 -14.41
CA ALA A 32 -20.14 -19.15 -15.83
C ALA A 32 -21.62 -18.84 -16.14
N ASP A 33 -22.53 -19.27 -15.27
CA ASP A 33 -23.98 -19.16 -15.48
C ASP A 33 -24.56 -17.79 -15.13
N VAL A 34 -23.95 -17.05 -14.22
CA VAL A 34 -24.48 -15.77 -13.71
C VAL A 34 -24.50 -14.67 -14.77
N ASP A 35 -25.61 -13.94 -14.93
CA ASP A 35 -25.64 -12.71 -15.73
C ASP A 35 -24.96 -11.55 -14.98
N MET A 36 -23.93 -10.96 -15.60
CA MET A 36 -23.18 -9.85 -15.00
C MET A 36 -23.95 -8.52 -15.02
N HIS A 37 -25.03 -8.41 -15.80
CA HIS A 37 -25.91 -7.23 -15.77
C HIS A 37 -26.78 -7.21 -14.51
N GLU A 38 -27.13 -8.39 -13.99
CA GLU A 38 -28.03 -8.53 -12.85
C GLU A 38 -27.28 -8.79 -11.54
N TYR A 39 -26.01 -9.24 -11.60
CA TYR A 39 -25.25 -9.61 -10.42
C TYR A 39 -23.80 -9.13 -10.44
N SER A 40 -23.43 -8.41 -9.37
CA SER A 40 -22.05 -8.03 -9.09
C SER A 40 -21.41 -9.03 -8.11
N PHE A 41 -20.19 -9.47 -8.43
CA PHE A 41 -19.48 -10.42 -7.58
C PHE A 41 -19.24 -9.84 -6.18
N THR A 42 -19.62 -10.61 -5.16
CA THR A 42 -19.53 -10.19 -3.77
C THR A 42 -18.18 -10.55 -3.16
N LYS A 43 -17.83 -9.89 -2.05
CA LYS A 43 -16.63 -10.25 -1.28
C LYS A 43 -16.65 -11.71 -0.81
N LYS A 44 -17.84 -12.26 -0.53
CA LYS A 44 -17.99 -13.67 -0.13
C LYS A 44 -17.62 -14.60 -1.28
N LEU A 45 -18.10 -14.34 -2.50
CA LEU A 45 -17.72 -15.11 -3.69
C LEU A 45 -16.22 -15.06 -3.94
N HIS A 46 -15.62 -13.86 -3.96
CA HIS A 46 -14.18 -13.71 -4.14
C HIS A 46 -13.40 -14.45 -3.05
N SER A 47 -13.78 -14.34 -1.78
CA SER A 47 -13.12 -15.04 -0.68
C SER A 47 -13.20 -16.56 -0.81
N THR A 48 -14.35 -17.11 -1.19
CA THR A 48 -14.50 -18.56 -1.43
C THR A 48 -13.60 -19.00 -2.58
N MET A 49 -13.56 -18.25 -3.68
CA MET A 49 -12.71 -18.56 -4.83
C MET A 49 -11.23 -18.47 -4.49
N ILE A 50 -10.80 -17.47 -3.71
CA ILE A 50 -9.40 -17.34 -3.24
C ILE A 50 -8.99 -18.56 -2.43
N CYS A 51 -9.80 -18.97 -1.45
CA CYS A 51 -9.47 -20.11 -0.60
C CYS A 51 -9.41 -21.42 -1.40
N ALA A 52 -10.40 -21.67 -2.25
CA ALA A 52 -10.45 -22.90 -3.04
C ALA A 52 -9.31 -22.99 -4.06
N SER A 53 -9.05 -21.91 -4.81
CA SER A 53 -7.95 -21.87 -5.79
C SER A 53 -6.57 -21.94 -5.14
N GLN A 54 -6.36 -21.31 -3.98
CA GLN A 54 -5.12 -21.42 -3.23
C GLN A 54 -4.86 -22.85 -2.77
N LEU A 55 -5.85 -23.49 -2.14
CA LEU A 55 -5.69 -24.87 -1.65
C LEU A 55 -5.39 -25.84 -2.79
N LEU A 56 -6.06 -25.67 -3.94
CA LEU A 56 -5.80 -26.44 -5.14
C LEU A 56 -4.39 -26.18 -5.70
N GLU A 57 -3.98 -24.92 -5.83
CA GLU A 57 -2.65 -24.54 -6.30
C GLU A 57 -1.55 -25.15 -5.42
N ASP A 58 -1.67 -25.02 -4.09
CA ASP A 58 -0.72 -25.57 -3.13
C ASP A 58 -0.63 -27.10 -3.23
N PHE A 59 -1.77 -27.78 -3.40
CA PHE A 59 -1.82 -29.23 -3.63
C PHE A 59 -1.15 -29.64 -4.94
N LEU A 60 -1.46 -28.95 -6.05
CA LEU A 60 -0.88 -29.23 -7.37
C LEU A 60 0.64 -28.99 -7.37
N ASP A 61 1.08 -27.91 -6.73
CA ASP A 61 2.50 -27.58 -6.57
C ASP A 61 3.24 -28.65 -5.75
N PHE A 62 2.66 -29.11 -4.64
CA PHE A 62 3.22 -30.17 -3.82
C PHE A 62 3.40 -31.48 -4.62
N HIS A 63 2.48 -31.78 -5.53
CA HIS A 63 2.53 -32.94 -6.40
C HIS A 63 3.27 -32.71 -7.73
N GLY A 64 3.97 -31.59 -7.88
CA GLY A 64 4.90 -31.36 -8.99
C GLY A 64 4.23 -30.91 -10.30
N ALA A 65 3.00 -30.38 -10.28
CA ALA A 65 2.29 -29.90 -11.47
C ALA A 65 3.09 -28.86 -12.29
N LYS A 66 3.96 -28.08 -11.64
CA LYS A 66 4.90 -27.14 -12.29
C LYS A 66 5.83 -27.80 -13.31
N ASN A 67 6.10 -29.09 -13.15
CA ASN A 67 7.02 -29.88 -13.99
C ASN A 67 6.29 -30.94 -14.81
N ASN A 68 4.96 -30.87 -14.92
CA ASN A 68 4.15 -31.84 -15.63
C ASN A 68 3.33 -31.15 -16.73
N GLU A 69 3.55 -31.54 -17.98
CA GLU A 69 2.93 -30.88 -19.14
C GLU A 69 1.41 -31.03 -19.19
N ASP A 70 0.86 -32.10 -18.60
CA ASP A 70 -0.58 -32.31 -18.50
C ASP A 70 -1.21 -31.42 -17.42
N TRP A 71 -0.54 -31.23 -16.29
CA TRP A 71 -1.12 -30.53 -15.13
C TRP A 71 -0.76 -29.04 -15.03
N TYR A 72 0.25 -28.61 -15.78
CA TYR A 72 0.76 -27.25 -15.72
C TYR A 72 -0.34 -26.22 -16.02
N PHE A 73 -1.14 -26.42 -17.06
CA PHE A 73 -2.16 -25.44 -17.44
C PHE A 73 -3.26 -25.30 -16.36
N TYR A 74 -3.78 -26.40 -15.83
CA TYR A 74 -4.75 -26.35 -14.73
C TYR A 74 -4.22 -25.66 -13.48
N ARG A 75 -2.94 -25.90 -13.14
CA ARG A 75 -2.25 -25.19 -12.06
C ARG A 75 -2.17 -23.69 -12.31
N GLU A 76 -1.83 -23.29 -13.53
CA GLU A 76 -1.73 -21.87 -13.91
C GLU A 76 -3.10 -21.18 -13.94
N LEU A 77 -4.16 -21.89 -14.30
CA LEU A 77 -5.54 -21.40 -14.19
C LEU A 77 -5.96 -21.19 -12.73
N ALA A 78 -5.61 -22.11 -11.83
CA ALA A 78 -5.85 -21.94 -10.38
C ALA A 78 -5.11 -20.71 -9.83
N ALA A 79 -3.84 -20.52 -10.18
CA ALA A 79 -3.08 -19.33 -9.81
C ALA A 79 -3.72 -18.04 -10.38
N SER A 80 -4.14 -18.06 -11.65
CA SER A 80 -4.82 -16.93 -12.31
C SER A 80 -6.10 -16.53 -11.58
N ALA A 81 -6.96 -17.51 -11.28
CA ALA A 81 -8.18 -17.30 -10.53
C ALA A 81 -7.89 -16.72 -9.13
N ARG A 82 -6.90 -17.26 -8.42
CA ARG A 82 -6.50 -16.77 -7.10
C ARG A 82 -6.12 -15.29 -7.15
N HIS A 83 -5.15 -14.93 -7.99
CA HIS A 83 -4.60 -13.57 -8.02
C HIS A 83 -5.63 -12.52 -8.46
N LEU A 84 -6.44 -12.82 -9.48
CA LEU A 84 -7.52 -11.93 -9.93
C LEU A 84 -8.60 -11.75 -8.86
N ASN A 85 -8.97 -12.82 -8.14
CA ASN A 85 -9.96 -12.70 -7.07
C ASN A 85 -9.42 -11.93 -5.86
N VAL A 86 -8.13 -12.07 -5.50
CA VAL A 86 -7.52 -11.23 -4.44
C VAL A 86 -7.53 -9.76 -4.85
N ALA A 87 -7.11 -9.44 -6.09
CA ALA A 87 -7.13 -8.07 -6.60
C ALA A 87 -8.56 -7.48 -6.59
N SER A 88 -9.54 -8.23 -7.09
CA SER A 88 -10.96 -7.84 -7.08
C SER A 88 -11.51 -7.67 -5.67
N TYR A 89 -11.15 -8.56 -4.73
CA TYR A 89 -11.56 -8.45 -3.33
C TYR A 89 -11.07 -7.15 -2.68
N SER A 90 -9.82 -6.75 -2.94
CA SER A 90 -9.25 -5.50 -2.46
C SER A 90 -9.98 -4.28 -3.04
N GLN A 91 -10.24 -4.27 -4.35
CA GLN A 91 -10.99 -3.18 -4.97
C GLN A 91 -12.46 -3.13 -4.47
N LYS A 92 -13.09 -4.28 -4.27
CA LYS A 92 -14.45 -4.36 -3.71
C LYS A 92 -14.47 -3.91 -2.25
N HIS A 93 -13.39 -4.10 -1.49
CA HIS A 93 -13.23 -3.56 -0.15
C HIS A 93 -13.35 -2.03 -0.16
N ILE A 94 -12.61 -1.37 -1.06
CA ILE A 94 -12.66 0.10 -1.24
C ILE A 94 -14.09 0.52 -1.60
N SER A 95 -14.68 -0.12 -2.62
CA SER A 95 -16.00 0.24 -3.15
C SER A 95 -17.10 0.16 -2.09
N ASN A 96 -17.09 -0.89 -1.26
CA ASN A 96 -18.06 -1.08 -0.18
C ASN A 96 -17.90 -0.06 0.97
N ARG A 97 -16.72 0.57 1.09
CA ARG A 97 -16.39 1.44 2.23
C ARG A 97 -16.18 2.91 1.87
N LEU A 98 -16.25 3.26 0.58
CA LEU A 98 -15.95 4.60 0.09
C LEU A 98 -16.77 5.69 0.84
N GLY A 99 -18.06 5.45 1.07
CA GLY A 99 -18.93 6.37 1.81
C GLY A 99 -18.55 6.59 3.28
N TYR A 100 -17.72 5.72 3.87
CA TYR A 100 -17.27 5.82 5.25
C TYR A 100 -15.90 6.50 5.41
N TYR A 101 -15.10 6.59 4.34
CA TYR A 101 -13.71 7.06 4.41
C TYR A 101 -13.55 8.58 4.48
N LEU A 102 -14.63 9.36 4.37
CA LEU A 102 -14.60 10.84 4.43
C LEU A 102 -13.51 11.45 3.53
N ILE A 103 -13.30 10.85 2.37
CA ILE A 103 -12.30 11.27 1.40
C ILE A 103 -12.84 12.49 0.67
N GLU A 104 -12.14 13.61 0.78
CA GLU A 104 -12.41 14.81 0.01
C GLU A 104 -11.81 14.64 -1.40
N ASP A 105 -12.48 15.17 -2.42
CA ASP A 105 -12.05 15.12 -3.82
C ASP A 105 -11.83 13.71 -4.39
N ALA A 106 -12.89 12.93 -4.48
CA ALA A 106 -12.84 11.60 -5.08
C ALA A 106 -12.83 11.60 -6.62
N GLY A 107 -12.90 12.76 -7.30
CA GLY A 107 -12.88 12.87 -8.77
C GLY A 107 -13.58 11.74 -9.52
N ASP A 108 -12.87 11.12 -10.47
CA ASP A 108 -13.28 9.91 -11.19
C ASP A 108 -12.95 8.60 -10.45
N PHE A 109 -12.48 8.63 -9.20
CA PHE A 109 -11.98 7.46 -8.48
C PHE A 109 -12.98 6.33 -8.39
N LYS A 110 -14.22 6.65 -8.04
CA LYS A 110 -15.30 5.65 -7.94
C LYS A 110 -15.55 5.01 -9.31
N LYS A 111 -15.65 5.83 -10.35
CA LYS A 111 -15.90 5.38 -11.73
C LYS A 111 -14.77 4.49 -12.23
N GLU A 112 -13.52 4.89 -12.05
CA GLU A 112 -12.36 4.08 -12.43
C GLU A 112 -12.25 2.80 -11.61
N GLY A 113 -12.66 2.84 -10.33
CA GLY A 113 -12.79 1.67 -9.47
C GLY A 113 -13.84 0.68 -9.99
N ASP A 114 -15.00 1.17 -10.44
CA ASP A 114 -16.07 0.37 -11.04
C ASP A 114 -15.64 -0.23 -12.39
N THR A 115 -14.92 0.53 -13.22
CA THR A 115 -14.29 0.03 -14.45
C THR A 115 -13.31 -1.10 -14.15
N THR A 116 -12.52 -0.94 -13.09
CA THR A 116 -11.52 -1.96 -12.66
C THR A 116 -12.21 -3.23 -12.15
N LEU A 117 -13.30 -3.10 -11.38
CA LEU A 117 -14.12 -4.25 -10.97
C LEU A 117 -14.74 -4.97 -12.17
N THR A 118 -15.27 -4.21 -13.13
CA THR A 118 -15.87 -4.77 -14.35
C THR A 118 -14.84 -5.56 -15.15
N PHE A 119 -13.61 -5.03 -15.27
CA PHE A 119 -12.49 -5.77 -15.84
C PHE A 119 -12.26 -7.10 -15.12
N PHE A 120 -12.10 -7.10 -13.79
CA PHE A 120 -11.87 -8.35 -13.05
C PHE A 120 -13.02 -9.34 -13.20
N MET A 121 -14.26 -8.90 -13.07
CA MET A 121 -15.44 -9.75 -13.19
C MET A 121 -15.53 -10.38 -14.58
N SER A 122 -15.32 -9.58 -15.64
CA SER A 122 -15.36 -10.08 -17.02
C SER A 122 -14.26 -11.12 -17.29
N THR A 123 -13.05 -10.88 -16.77
CA THR A 123 -11.91 -11.79 -16.92
C THR A 123 -12.13 -13.09 -16.14
N ILE A 124 -12.60 -13.00 -14.89
CA ILE A 124 -12.92 -14.18 -14.07
C ILE A 124 -14.06 -15.00 -14.71
N LYS A 125 -15.07 -14.34 -15.28
CA LYS A 125 -16.15 -15.02 -16.00
C LYS A 125 -15.67 -15.74 -17.26
N LYS A 126 -14.71 -15.16 -18.00
CA LYS A 126 -14.07 -15.83 -19.15
C LYS A 126 -13.19 -17.01 -18.74
N LEU A 127 -12.53 -16.93 -17.60
CA LEU A 127 -11.69 -18.03 -17.08
C LEU A 127 -12.50 -19.24 -16.65
N ALA A 128 -13.68 -19.03 -16.05
CA ALA A 128 -14.50 -20.10 -15.49
C ALA A 128 -14.80 -21.27 -16.45
N PRO A 129 -15.29 -21.07 -17.70
CA PRO A 129 -15.51 -22.18 -18.62
C PRO A 129 -14.21 -22.89 -19.03
N VAL A 130 -13.11 -22.15 -19.23
CA VAL A 130 -11.79 -22.73 -19.55
C VAL A 130 -11.29 -23.63 -18.42
N ILE A 131 -11.49 -23.22 -17.17
CA ILE A 131 -11.18 -24.03 -15.98
C ILE A 131 -11.99 -25.32 -15.96
N ILE A 132 -13.29 -25.24 -16.25
CA ILE A 132 -14.18 -26.41 -16.27
C ILE A 132 -13.76 -27.38 -17.39
N ASP A 133 -13.44 -26.87 -18.57
CA ASP A 133 -13.03 -27.69 -19.71
C ASP A 133 -11.68 -28.36 -19.46
N GLU A 134 -10.74 -27.67 -18.83
CA GLU A 134 -9.46 -28.24 -18.43
C GLU A 134 -9.62 -29.32 -17.36
N ALA A 135 -10.51 -29.11 -16.38
CA ALA A 135 -10.85 -30.12 -15.39
C ALA A 135 -11.45 -31.38 -16.03
N ARG A 136 -12.33 -31.22 -17.03
CA ARG A 136 -12.87 -32.36 -17.82
C ARG A 136 -11.76 -33.10 -18.57
N ARG A 137 -10.85 -32.37 -19.22
CA ARG A 137 -9.71 -32.97 -19.93
C ARG A 137 -8.84 -33.83 -19.00
N LEU A 138 -8.69 -33.40 -17.75
CA LEU A 138 -7.95 -34.11 -16.69
C LEU A 138 -8.77 -35.18 -15.96
N ASN A 139 -10.01 -35.45 -16.40
CA ASN A 139 -10.94 -36.38 -15.77
C ASN A 139 -11.24 -36.07 -14.29
N ILE A 140 -11.25 -34.78 -13.93
CA ILE A 140 -11.64 -34.33 -12.59
C ILE A 140 -13.18 -34.29 -12.52
N PRO A 141 -13.80 -34.94 -11.52
CA PRO A 141 -15.25 -34.91 -11.36
C PRO A 141 -15.79 -33.49 -11.16
N LEU A 142 -16.85 -33.14 -11.90
CA LEU A 142 -17.54 -31.86 -11.72
C LEU A 142 -18.58 -31.95 -10.59
N PRO A 143 -18.76 -30.90 -9.78
CA PRO A 143 -19.78 -30.87 -8.73
C PRO A 143 -21.22 -30.88 -9.29
N ASP A 144 -22.07 -31.77 -8.78
CA ASP A 144 -23.47 -31.89 -9.24
C ASP A 144 -24.41 -30.78 -8.75
N LYS A 145 -24.06 -30.15 -7.61
CA LYS A 145 -24.91 -29.14 -6.96
C LYS A 145 -24.30 -27.75 -7.15
N PRO A 146 -24.92 -26.84 -7.93
CA PRO A 146 -24.42 -25.48 -8.11
C PRO A 146 -24.58 -24.66 -6.82
N PHE A 147 -23.81 -23.58 -6.69
CA PHE A 147 -24.10 -22.54 -5.71
C PHE A 147 -25.32 -21.71 -6.15
N LYS A 148 -25.95 -21.05 -5.20
CA LYS A 148 -27.06 -20.11 -5.38
C LYS A 148 -26.61 -18.70 -5.01
N TYR A 149 -27.35 -17.68 -5.47
CA TYR A 149 -27.11 -16.28 -5.09
C TYR A 149 -27.08 -16.07 -3.56
N SER A 150 -27.92 -16.79 -2.81
CA SER A 150 -27.96 -16.74 -1.34
C SER A 150 -26.68 -17.21 -0.65
N ASP A 151 -25.83 -17.99 -1.33
CA ASP A 151 -24.56 -18.45 -0.79
C ASP A 151 -23.50 -17.33 -0.76
N PHE A 152 -23.75 -16.24 -1.49
CA PHE A 152 -22.81 -15.15 -1.70
C PHE A 152 -23.41 -13.76 -1.40
N PRO A 153 -23.95 -13.51 -0.19
CA PRO A 153 -24.57 -12.24 0.15
C PRO A 153 -23.59 -11.06 0.10
N ALA A 154 -24.14 -9.86 -0.15
CA ALA A 154 -23.38 -8.61 -0.03
C ALA A 154 -22.99 -8.35 1.44
N VAL A 155 -21.88 -7.64 1.64
CA VAL A 155 -21.38 -7.32 3.00
C VAL A 155 -22.14 -6.15 3.63
N THR A 156 -22.66 -5.25 2.81
CA THR A 156 -23.35 -4.04 3.26
C THR A 156 -24.81 -4.32 3.63
N THR A 157 -25.22 -3.85 4.80
CA THR A 157 -26.61 -3.84 5.28
C THR A 157 -26.93 -2.45 5.86
N SER A 158 -28.21 -2.11 6.01
CA SER A 158 -28.68 -0.90 6.70
C SER A 158 -28.53 -1.01 8.23
N GLU A 159 -28.35 -2.21 8.76
CA GLU A 159 -28.23 -2.46 10.19
C GLU A 159 -26.81 -2.20 10.71
N ILE A 160 -26.70 -1.54 11.86
CA ILE A 160 -25.43 -1.27 12.54
C ILE A 160 -25.55 -1.70 13.99
N LEU A 161 -24.59 -2.49 14.47
CA LEU A 161 -24.54 -2.93 15.87
C LEU A 161 -24.37 -1.74 16.82
N LYS A 162 -24.99 -1.82 18.00
CA LYS A 162 -24.89 -0.78 19.03
C LYS A 162 -23.45 -0.69 19.54
N TYR A 163 -22.98 0.54 19.73
CA TYR A 163 -21.67 0.78 20.35
C TYR A 163 -21.82 0.64 21.87
N ASN A 164 -21.37 -0.49 22.44
CA ASN A 164 -21.57 -0.86 23.85
C ASN A 164 -20.28 -1.31 24.57
N ILE A 165 -19.12 -0.88 24.07
CA ILE A 165 -17.81 -1.10 24.71
C ILE A 165 -17.40 0.20 25.40
N ASP A 166 -17.05 0.15 26.69
CA ASP A 166 -16.52 1.29 27.45
C ASP A 166 -15.01 1.40 27.19
N ASP A 167 -14.57 2.57 26.75
CA ASP A 167 -13.21 2.80 26.26
C ASP A 167 -12.60 4.00 26.99
N LYS A 168 -11.71 3.72 27.95
CA LYS A 168 -11.10 4.73 28.83
C LYS A 168 -9.59 4.73 28.65
N ASN A 169 -9.06 5.61 27.80
CA ASN A 169 -7.67 6.07 27.88
C ASN A 169 -7.46 7.34 27.05
N LYS A 170 -6.94 8.42 27.67
CA LYS A 170 -6.75 9.73 27.01
C LYS A 170 -5.29 10.15 26.83
N ASP A 171 -4.37 9.72 27.71
CA ASP A 171 -3.02 10.33 27.74
C ASP A 171 -2.01 9.67 26.78
N GLN A 172 -2.18 8.39 26.43
CA GLN A 172 -1.29 7.69 25.49
C GLN A 172 -1.59 8.01 24.01
N GLN A 173 -2.75 8.60 23.73
CA GLN A 173 -3.27 8.81 22.37
C GLN A 173 -2.46 9.85 21.58
N LYS A 174 -2.00 10.94 22.20
CA LYS A 174 -1.31 12.04 21.49
C LYS A 174 0.03 11.61 20.89
N LYS A 175 0.84 10.88 21.66
CA LYS A 175 2.14 10.38 21.21
C LYS A 175 1.99 9.46 19.98
N GLU A 176 0.96 8.61 20.01
CA GLU A 176 0.67 7.68 18.92
C GLU A 176 0.12 8.40 17.69
N ILE A 177 -0.73 9.42 17.86
CA ILE A 177 -1.18 10.30 16.76
C ILE A 177 0.02 10.96 16.07
N VAL A 178 0.94 11.54 16.85
CA VAL A 178 2.17 12.18 16.36
C VAL A 178 3.01 11.17 15.56
N LYS A 179 3.21 9.97 16.11
CA LYS A 179 3.96 8.89 15.44
C LYS A 179 3.32 8.50 14.11
N ILE A 180 2.01 8.26 14.08
CA ILE A 180 1.29 7.84 12.86
C ILE A 180 1.31 8.95 11.80
N ALA A 181 1.12 10.20 12.19
CA ALA A 181 1.19 11.31 11.24
C ALA A 181 2.61 11.46 10.64
N SER A 182 3.66 11.39 11.47
CA SER A 182 5.05 11.39 11.00
C SER A 182 5.36 10.19 10.08
N GLU A 183 4.92 8.97 10.44
CA GLU A 183 5.11 7.77 9.62
C GLU A 183 4.40 7.88 8.26
N PHE A 184 3.17 8.40 8.23
CA PHE A 184 2.45 8.65 6.98
C PHE A 184 3.22 9.61 6.06
N LEU A 185 3.71 10.73 6.62
CA LEU A 185 4.51 11.71 5.86
C LEU A 185 5.79 11.08 5.31
N GLY A 186 6.47 10.25 6.11
CA GLY A 186 7.65 9.50 5.69
C GLY A 186 7.36 8.51 4.57
N ILE A 187 6.26 7.76 4.65
CA ILE A 187 5.81 6.86 3.56
C ILE A 187 5.53 7.66 2.30
N ALA A 188 4.80 8.77 2.41
CA ALA A 188 4.43 9.60 1.27
C ALA A 188 5.66 10.22 0.59
N ALA A 189 6.64 10.71 1.37
CA ALA A 189 7.91 11.20 0.85
C ALA A 189 8.75 10.10 0.18
N ASN A 190 8.80 8.91 0.77
CA ASN A 190 9.49 7.78 0.17
C ASN A 190 8.80 7.28 -1.10
N PHE A 191 7.48 7.42 -1.24
CA PHE A 191 6.75 7.03 -2.44
C PHE A 191 6.94 8.02 -3.60
N ASP A 192 7.34 9.26 -3.33
CA ASP A 192 7.52 10.34 -4.32
C ASP A 192 8.63 10.06 -5.37
N HIS A 193 9.33 8.93 -5.34
CA HIS A 193 10.23 8.55 -6.45
C HIS A 193 9.49 7.79 -7.57
N LEU A 194 8.37 7.14 -7.27
CA LEU A 194 7.53 6.41 -8.24
C LEU A 194 6.55 7.33 -8.99
N ARG A 195 6.90 8.62 -9.12
CA ARG A 195 5.97 9.70 -9.50
C ARG A 195 5.15 9.35 -10.73
N PHE A 196 3.85 9.56 -10.61
CA PHE A 196 2.90 9.50 -11.70
C PHE A 196 2.53 10.92 -12.13
N TYR A 197 2.98 11.34 -13.31
CA TYR A 197 2.68 12.68 -13.84
C TYR A 197 1.55 12.69 -14.87
N LYS A 198 1.44 11.63 -15.68
CA LYS A 198 0.45 11.45 -16.73
C LYS A 198 0.14 9.96 -16.91
N PRO A 199 -1.04 9.61 -17.45
CA PRO A 199 -1.33 8.25 -17.88
C PRO A 199 -0.29 7.72 -18.87
N TYR A 200 0.16 6.48 -18.63
CA TYR A 200 1.08 5.77 -19.49
C TYR A 200 0.33 5.08 -20.64
N ASN A 201 0.88 5.18 -21.85
CA ASN A 201 0.48 4.30 -22.94
C ASN A 201 1.09 2.89 -22.75
N PHE A 202 0.72 1.94 -23.61
CA PHE A 202 1.13 0.54 -23.41
C PHE A 202 2.65 0.33 -23.50
N ASP A 203 3.33 0.99 -24.44
CA ASP A 203 4.80 0.87 -24.57
C ASP A 203 5.52 1.50 -23.37
N GLU A 204 5.02 2.64 -22.88
CA GLU A 204 5.52 3.25 -21.64
C GLU A 204 5.35 2.30 -20.43
N MET A 205 4.21 1.60 -20.31
CA MET A 205 3.97 0.63 -19.24
C MET A 205 4.94 -0.56 -19.29
N LEU A 206 5.23 -1.09 -20.48
CA LEU A 206 6.20 -2.17 -20.67
C LEU A 206 7.63 -1.74 -20.36
N SER A 207 7.96 -0.46 -20.57
CA SER A 207 9.30 0.07 -20.28
C SER A 207 9.60 0.24 -18.78
N ILE A 208 8.56 0.30 -17.94
CA ILE A 208 8.72 0.54 -16.49
C ILE A 208 8.40 -0.70 -15.65
N VAL A 209 7.65 -1.68 -16.18
CA VAL A 209 7.35 -2.95 -15.49
C VAL A 209 8.12 -4.10 -16.15
N PRO A 210 8.95 -4.86 -15.42
CA PRO A 210 9.14 -4.84 -13.97
C PRO A 210 10.31 -3.98 -13.46
N GLU A 211 11.08 -3.34 -14.34
CA GLU A 211 12.38 -2.75 -13.96
C GLU A 211 12.27 -1.66 -12.89
N GLN A 212 11.30 -0.74 -13.01
CA GLN A 212 11.10 0.37 -12.08
C GLN A 212 9.95 0.10 -11.10
N ILE A 213 8.86 -0.47 -11.61
CA ILE A 213 7.67 -0.82 -10.83
C ILE A 213 7.47 -2.32 -10.93
N ASN A 214 7.59 -3.00 -9.79
CA ASN A 214 7.43 -4.45 -9.68
C ASN A 214 6.71 -4.84 -8.40
N GLU A 215 6.36 -6.13 -8.33
CA GLU A 215 5.72 -6.75 -7.20
C GLU A 215 6.47 -6.48 -5.88
N VAL A 216 7.79 -6.62 -5.87
CA VAL A 216 8.60 -6.54 -4.65
C VAL A 216 8.51 -5.14 -4.04
N GLU A 217 8.70 -4.09 -4.86
CA GLU A 217 8.65 -2.71 -4.37
C GLU A 217 7.23 -2.31 -3.95
N ILE A 218 6.19 -2.70 -4.70
CA ILE A 218 4.80 -2.42 -4.32
C ILE A 218 4.42 -3.16 -3.02
N ARG A 219 4.84 -4.41 -2.82
CA ARG A 219 4.60 -5.15 -1.57
C ARG A 219 5.33 -4.54 -0.38
N ARG A 220 6.53 -3.95 -0.58
CA ARG A 220 7.23 -3.22 0.47
C ARG A 220 6.39 -2.06 0.98
N PHE A 221 5.82 -1.24 0.08
CA PHE A 221 4.92 -0.16 0.47
C PHE A 221 3.60 -0.67 1.06
N GLU A 222 3.03 -1.75 0.52
CA GLU A 222 1.84 -2.41 1.09
C GLU A 222 2.04 -2.70 2.58
N MET A 223 3.18 -3.30 2.95
CA MET A 223 3.51 -3.63 4.34
C MET A 223 3.71 -2.40 5.22
N LEU A 224 4.36 -1.34 4.72
CA LEU A 224 4.53 -0.09 5.46
C LEU A 224 3.17 0.55 5.80
N VAL A 225 2.27 0.63 4.82
CA VAL A 225 0.94 1.21 5.01
C VAL A 225 0.04 0.31 5.86
N HIS A 226 0.18 -1.02 5.75
CA HIS A 226 -0.51 -1.97 6.64
C HIS A 226 -0.11 -1.79 8.11
N ASN A 227 1.19 -1.62 8.39
CA ASN A 227 1.69 -1.39 9.74
C ASN A 227 1.17 -0.07 10.31
N LEU A 228 1.11 0.97 9.47
CA LEU A 228 0.51 2.26 9.84
C LEU A 228 -0.97 2.11 10.21
N GLN A 229 -1.76 1.42 9.36
CA GLN A 229 -3.17 1.17 9.63
C GLN A 229 -3.38 0.35 10.91
N SER A 230 -2.58 -0.70 11.10
CA SER A 230 -2.65 -1.56 12.30
C SER A 230 -2.33 -0.78 13.57
N SER A 231 -1.31 0.09 13.52
CA SER A 231 -0.94 0.95 14.66
C SER A 231 -2.04 1.95 14.98
N PHE A 232 -2.65 2.55 13.96
CA PHE A 232 -3.78 3.47 14.16
C PHE A 232 -5.00 2.79 14.77
N ASP A 233 -5.38 1.62 14.26
CA ASP A 233 -6.52 0.86 14.77
C ASP A 233 -6.30 0.35 16.20
N THR A 234 -5.05 0.14 16.60
CA THR A 234 -4.69 -0.35 17.95
C THR A 234 -4.58 0.78 18.96
N TYR A 235 -3.95 1.90 18.59
CA TYR A 235 -3.50 2.91 19.55
C TYR A 235 -4.20 4.27 19.43
N VAL A 236 -4.96 4.52 18.36
CA VAL A 236 -5.65 5.81 18.14
C VAL A 236 -7.16 5.69 18.22
N ILE A 237 -7.76 4.70 17.54
CA ILE A 237 -9.22 4.53 17.56
C ILE A 237 -9.66 3.89 18.88
N HIS A 238 -10.14 4.73 19.79
CA HIS A 238 -10.95 4.35 20.94
C HIS A 238 -12.36 4.95 20.73
N GLY A 239 -13.45 4.25 21.06
CA GLY A 239 -14.80 4.81 20.85
C GLY A 239 -15.50 4.44 19.53
N GLY A 240 -14.81 3.70 18.63
CA GLY A 240 -15.33 3.34 17.30
C GLY A 240 -15.52 4.52 16.34
N TYR A 241 -15.89 4.21 15.10
CA TYR A 241 -15.92 5.15 13.96
C TYR A 241 -17.01 6.23 13.98
N ARG A 242 -17.95 6.15 14.92
CA ARG A 242 -19.14 7.02 14.98
C ARG A 242 -18.88 8.31 15.75
N PHE A 243 -17.96 8.30 16.71
CA PHE A 243 -17.72 9.43 17.64
C PHE A 243 -16.28 9.98 17.58
N GLY A 244 -15.44 9.46 16.68
CA GLY A 244 -14.03 9.87 16.54
C GLY A 244 -13.83 11.20 15.82
N ASN A 245 -12.66 11.82 16.05
CA ASN A 245 -12.22 13.05 15.38
C ASN A 245 -12.26 12.89 13.85
N ARG A 246 -12.93 13.81 13.15
CA ARG A 246 -13.12 13.79 11.70
C ARG A 246 -11.80 13.77 10.92
N LYS A 247 -10.78 14.52 11.36
CA LYS A 247 -9.44 14.56 10.73
C LYS A 247 -8.75 13.19 10.82
N LEU A 248 -8.80 12.55 11.99
CA LEU A 248 -8.24 11.22 12.19
C LEU A 248 -8.95 10.17 11.32
N LYS A 249 -10.29 10.26 11.20
CA LYS A 249 -11.06 9.37 10.34
C LYS A 249 -10.73 9.55 8.85
N ALA A 250 -10.59 10.79 8.39
CA ALA A 250 -10.19 11.09 7.02
C ALA A 250 -8.77 10.59 6.73
N LEU A 251 -7.80 10.82 7.63
CA LEU A 251 -6.43 10.31 7.49
C LEU A 251 -6.41 8.78 7.38
N ARG A 252 -7.22 8.10 8.22
CA ARG A 252 -7.38 6.65 8.15
C ARG A 252 -8.04 6.16 6.87
N GLY A 253 -9.01 6.91 6.36
CA GLY A 253 -9.57 6.69 5.03
C GLY A 253 -8.49 6.71 3.95
N CYS A 254 -7.62 7.73 3.94
CA CYS A 254 -6.53 7.85 2.97
C CYS A 254 -5.62 6.63 2.96
N PHE A 255 -4.99 6.27 4.09
CA PHE A 255 -4.06 5.15 4.10
C PHE A 255 -4.76 3.78 3.94
N SER A 256 -6.06 3.65 4.30
CA SER A 256 -6.81 2.42 4.05
C SER A 256 -7.07 2.20 2.56
N VAL A 257 -7.40 3.26 1.81
CA VAL A 257 -7.52 3.17 0.36
C VAL A 257 -6.17 2.86 -0.28
N VAL A 258 -5.11 3.58 0.11
CA VAL A 258 -3.75 3.32 -0.38
C VAL A 258 -3.35 1.86 -0.13
N PHE A 259 -3.58 1.34 1.07
CA PHE A 259 -3.29 -0.05 1.40
C PHE A 259 -3.97 -1.03 0.44
N HIS A 260 -5.29 -0.90 0.24
CA HIS A 260 -6.03 -1.82 -0.62
C HIS A 260 -5.69 -1.67 -2.12
N LEU A 261 -5.31 -0.46 -2.58
CA LEU A 261 -4.78 -0.27 -3.93
C LEU A 261 -3.42 -0.97 -4.10
N LEU A 262 -2.52 -0.83 -3.13
CA LEU A 262 -1.22 -1.52 -3.14
C LEU A 262 -1.39 -3.05 -3.10
N GLN A 263 -2.34 -3.56 -2.32
CA GLN A 263 -2.68 -4.99 -2.33
C GLN A 263 -3.14 -5.47 -3.71
N MET A 264 -3.99 -4.68 -4.38
CA MET A 264 -4.45 -4.99 -5.73
C MET A 264 -3.27 -4.99 -6.71
N MET A 265 -2.50 -3.90 -6.74
CA MET A 265 -1.33 -3.74 -7.61
C MET A 265 -0.32 -4.87 -7.40
N GLY A 266 0.01 -5.22 -6.16
CA GLY A 266 0.97 -6.28 -5.86
C GLY A 266 0.54 -7.64 -6.40
N LYS A 267 -0.77 -7.94 -6.47
CA LYS A 267 -1.28 -9.17 -7.08
C LYS A 267 -1.29 -9.13 -8.60
N LEU A 268 -1.57 -7.98 -9.20
CA LEU A 268 -1.52 -7.82 -10.65
C LEU A 268 -0.09 -7.87 -11.17
N LEU A 269 0.85 -7.20 -10.50
CA LEU A 269 2.28 -7.25 -10.83
C LEU A 269 2.84 -8.66 -10.67
N HIS A 270 2.53 -9.34 -9.56
CA HIS A 270 2.88 -10.77 -9.41
C HIS A 270 2.36 -11.60 -10.57
N PHE A 271 1.09 -11.41 -10.92
CA PHE A 271 0.48 -12.16 -12.01
C PHE A 271 1.18 -11.89 -13.34
N TYR A 272 1.41 -10.62 -13.66
CA TYR A 272 2.10 -10.21 -14.86
C TYR A 272 3.51 -10.79 -14.93
N GLU A 273 4.35 -10.52 -13.93
CA GLU A 273 5.76 -10.90 -13.88
C GLU A 273 5.97 -12.42 -13.93
N ARG A 274 5.10 -13.18 -13.27
CA ARG A 274 5.27 -14.63 -13.11
C ARG A 274 4.52 -15.46 -14.15
N HIS A 275 3.39 -14.97 -14.67
CA HIS A 275 2.48 -15.77 -15.49
C HIS A 275 2.27 -15.22 -16.90
N LEU A 276 2.56 -13.95 -17.16
CA LEU A 276 2.35 -13.33 -18.48
C LEU A 276 3.65 -12.83 -19.13
N HIS A 277 4.66 -12.47 -18.33
CA HIS A 277 5.93 -11.94 -18.81
C HIS A 277 6.85 -13.07 -19.30
N GLU A 278 7.53 -12.85 -20.43
CA GLU A 278 8.34 -13.87 -21.09
C GLU A 278 9.65 -14.11 -20.30
N ALA A 279 9.67 -15.15 -19.47
CA ALA A 279 10.82 -15.52 -18.64
C ALA A 279 11.36 -16.93 -18.91
N GLY A 280 10.83 -17.67 -19.89
CA GLY A 280 11.07 -19.11 -20.04
C GLY A 280 11.37 -19.59 -21.47
N TYR A 281 12.32 -20.52 -21.60
CA TYR A 281 12.71 -21.14 -22.87
C TYR A 281 11.88 -22.37 -23.26
N LYS A 282 11.11 -22.96 -22.34
CA LYS A 282 10.34 -24.19 -22.61
C LYS A 282 9.05 -23.90 -23.39
N ASN A 283 8.77 -24.72 -24.41
CA ASN A 283 7.59 -24.58 -25.29
C ASN A 283 6.25 -24.60 -24.53
N ILE A 284 6.11 -25.46 -23.51
CA ILE A 284 4.89 -25.56 -22.71
C ILE A 284 4.57 -24.25 -21.96
N TYR A 285 5.60 -23.60 -21.40
CA TYR A 285 5.43 -22.33 -20.68
C TYR A 285 4.99 -21.23 -21.63
N LYS A 286 5.64 -21.10 -22.80
CA LYS A 286 5.23 -20.11 -23.81
C LYS A 286 3.79 -20.33 -24.29
N ARG A 287 3.40 -21.59 -24.54
CA ARG A 287 2.02 -21.92 -24.96
C ARG A 287 1.00 -21.49 -23.91
N VAL A 288 1.20 -21.86 -22.65
CA VAL A 288 0.28 -21.50 -21.57
C VAL A 288 0.28 -20.00 -21.32
N GLN A 289 1.42 -19.32 -21.41
CA GLN A 289 1.50 -17.85 -21.31
C GLN A 289 0.66 -17.17 -22.39
N VAL A 290 0.73 -17.63 -23.65
CA VAL A 290 -0.11 -17.10 -24.75
C VAL A 290 -1.59 -17.32 -24.44
N GLN A 291 -1.97 -18.53 -24.02
CA GLN A 291 -3.36 -18.84 -23.65
C GLN A 291 -3.85 -17.95 -22.49
N LEU A 292 -3.01 -17.72 -21.47
CA LEU A 292 -3.36 -16.83 -20.36
C LEU A 292 -3.44 -15.36 -20.78
N ALA A 293 -2.56 -14.90 -21.67
CA ALA A 293 -2.58 -13.52 -22.16
C ALA A 293 -3.82 -13.21 -23.02
N GLU A 294 -4.37 -14.22 -23.70
CA GLU A 294 -5.66 -14.11 -24.41
C GLU A 294 -6.83 -13.97 -23.42
N LEU A 295 -6.79 -14.69 -22.31
CA LEU A 295 -7.83 -14.67 -21.26
C LEU A 295 -7.73 -13.43 -20.38
N VAL A 296 -6.51 -12.99 -20.07
CA VAL A 296 -6.17 -11.87 -19.22
C VAL A 296 -5.28 -10.90 -20.00
N PRO A 297 -5.87 -9.94 -20.75
CA PRO A 297 -5.10 -9.06 -21.63
C PRO A 297 -4.05 -8.24 -20.86
N PRO A 298 -2.73 -8.41 -21.14
CA PRO A 298 -1.67 -7.70 -20.41
C PRO A 298 -1.83 -6.18 -20.45
N ARG A 299 -2.28 -5.63 -21.58
CA ARG A 299 -2.55 -4.20 -21.76
C ARG A 299 -3.54 -3.67 -20.74
N MET A 300 -4.68 -4.35 -20.56
CA MET A 300 -5.71 -3.93 -19.60
C MET A 300 -5.24 -4.15 -18.17
N LEU A 301 -4.52 -5.24 -17.91
CA LEU A 301 -3.99 -5.54 -16.59
C LEU A 301 -2.98 -4.47 -16.12
N LEU A 302 -2.02 -4.11 -16.97
CA LEU A 302 -1.03 -3.07 -16.67
C LEU A 302 -1.69 -1.69 -16.57
N ASP A 303 -2.65 -1.38 -17.45
CA ASP A 303 -3.40 -0.13 -17.38
C ASP A 303 -4.13 0.03 -16.04
N ARG A 304 -4.85 -1.01 -15.59
CA ARG A 304 -5.51 -0.99 -14.27
C ARG A 304 -4.52 -0.97 -13.11
N THR A 305 -3.33 -1.54 -13.27
CA THR A 305 -2.26 -1.50 -12.26
C THR A 305 -1.67 -0.10 -12.11
N LEU A 306 -1.35 0.56 -13.22
CA LEU A 306 -0.58 1.80 -13.23
C LEU A 306 -1.49 3.03 -13.33
N ASN A 307 -2.29 3.11 -14.39
CA ASN A 307 -3.11 4.30 -14.67
C ASN A 307 -4.28 4.46 -13.70
N TYR A 308 -4.70 3.37 -13.04
CA TYR A 308 -5.65 3.41 -11.93
C TYR A 308 -4.94 3.22 -10.58
N GLY A 309 -4.33 2.06 -10.34
CA GLY A 309 -3.72 1.73 -9.05
C GLY A 309 -2.65 2.73 -8.59
N LEU A 310 -1.56 2.87 -9.35
CA LEU A 310 -0.46 3.76 -9.00
C LEU A 310 -0.90 5.22 -8.93
N PHE A 311 -1.69 5.68 -9.90
CA PHE A 311 -2.21 7.05 -9.92
C PHE A 311 -2.94 7.40 -8.61
N TYR A 312 -3.90 6.58 -8.19
CA TYR A 312 -4.68 6.87 -6.99
C TYR A 312 -3.89 6.65 -5.69
N VAL A 313 -2.89 5.76 -5.67
CA VAL A 313 -1.93 5.70 -4.56
C VAL A 313 -1.19 7.04 -4.42
N CYS A 314 -0.63 7.57 -5.50
CA CYS A 314 0.04 8.88 -5.50
C CYS A 314 -0.93 10.00 -5.07
N HIS A 315 -2.15 10.00 -5.60
CA HIS A 315 -3.18 10.99 -5.28
C HIS A 315 -3.53 11.01 -3.78
N PHE A 316 -3.86 9.86 -3.18
CA PHE A 316 -4.25 9.80 -1.77
C PHE A 316 -3.09 10.00 -0.81
N LEU A 317 -1.87 9.59 -1.16
CA LEU A 317 -0.67 9.94 -0.39
C LEU A 317 -0.45 11.45 -0.39
N ASN A 318 -0.52 12.10 -1.54
CA ASN A 318 -0.31 13.54 -1.65
C ASN A 318 -1.40 14.36 -0.95
N ASN A 319 -2.67 14.02 -1.16
CA ASN A 319 -3.79 14.70 -0.50
C ASN A 319 -3.75 14.50 1.02
N GLY A 320 -3.31 13.32 1.48
CA GLY A 320 -3.14 13.04 2.90
C GLY A 320 -2.01 13.83 3.57
N LYS A 321 -1.00 14.34 2.84
CA LYS A 321 0.17 15.04 3.43
C LYS A 321 -0.27 16.25 4.25
N LYS A 322 -1.11 17.12 3.68
CA LYS A 322 -1.60 18.33 4.38
C LYS A 322 -2.37 17.96 5.64
N LEU A 323 -3.27 16.98 5.55
CA LEU A 323 -4.06 16.52 6.69
C LEU A 323 -3.18 15.90 7.80
N ALA A 324 -2.23 15.06 7.42
CA ALA A 324 -1.26 14.48 8.35
C ALA A 324 -0.42 15.57 9.03
N GLN A 325 0.01 16.57 8.28
CA GLN A 325 0.78 17.69 8.79
C GLN A 325 0.00 18.54 9.81
N GLU A 326 -1.29 18.81 9.53
CA GLU A 326 -2.18 19.50 10.48
C GLU A 326 -2.37 18.68 11.76
N ILE A 327 -2.70 17.39 11.62
CA ILE A 327 -2.88 16.47 12.76
C ILE A 327 -1.60 16.40 13.59
N LEU A 328 -0.43 16.32 12.94
CA LEU A 328 0.86 16.31 13.60
C LEU A 328 1.05 17.57 14.43
N ASN A 329 0.92 18.74 13.80
CA ASN A 329 1.18 20.04 14.42
C ASN A 329 0.21 20.39 15.57
N GLU A 330 -1.01 19.85 15.54
CA GLU A 330 -1.98 19.96 16.64
C GLU A 330 -1.62 19.11 17.87
N ASN A 331 -0.79 18.07 17.69
CA ASN A 331 -0.51 17.07 18.73
C ASN A 331 0.95 17.03 19.19
N ILE A 332 1.89 17.67 18.49
CA ILE A 332 3.30 17.77 18.91
C ILE A 332 3.45 18.54 20.23
N GLU A 333 4.45 18.15 21.00
CA GLU A 333 4.96 18.95 22.11
C GLU A 333 5.83 20.07 21.54
N ARG A 334 5.49 21.32 21.88
CA ARG A 334 6.26 22.50 21.44
C ARG A 334 7.26 22.92 22.52
N SER A 335 8.49 23.16 22.12
CA SER A 335 9.53 23.72 23.00
C SER A 335 10.33 24.82 22.29
N ARG A 336 11.37 25.31 22.96
CA ARG A 336 12.28 26.34 22.47
C ARG A 336 13.70 26.01 22.88
N ILE A 337 14.65 26.20 21.97
CA ILE A 337 16.10 26.09 22.23
C ILE A 337 16.83 27.35 21.76
N THR A 338 17.99 27.62 22.36
CA THR A 338 18.90 28.69 21.93
C THR A 338 20.25 28.06 21.59
N VAL A 339 20.67 28.17 20.33
CA VAL A 339 21.88 27.52 19.81
C VAL A 339 22.78 28.52 19.09
N GLY A 340 24.07 28.20 19.01
CA GLY A 340 25.02 29.00 18.22
C GLY A 340 24.72 28.91 16.72
N ILE A 341 25.08 29.95 15.97
CA ILE A 341 24.99 29.96 14.50
C ILE A 341 26.15 29.17 13.86
N PRO A 342 26.03 28.71 12.60
CA PRO A 342 27.16 28.09 11.90
C PRO A 342 28.33 29.07 11.80
N VAL A 343 29.52 28.63 12.23
CA VAL A 343 30.71 29.47 12.32
C VAL A 343 31.27 29.75 10.92
N LYS A 344 31.82 30.95 10.73
CA LYS A 344 32.39 31.53 9.50
C LYS A 344 31.40 31.89 8.40
N LEU A 345 30.57 30.95 7.95
CA LEU A 345 29.73 31.15 6.76
C LEU A 345 28.23 31.32 7.08
N GLY A 346 27.83 31.14 8.35
CA GLY A 346 26.42 31.27 8.76
C GLY A 346 25.50 30.25 8.09
N PHE A 347 24.20 30.53 8.06
CA PHE A 347 23.21 29.69 7.39
C PHE A 347 23.27 29.84 5.87
N HIS A 348 24.24 29.17 5.25
CA HIS A 348 24.31 28.98 3.79
C HIS A 348 23.67 27.64 3.40
N SER A 349 23.89 27.16 2.17
CA SER A 349 23.22 25.97 1.61
C SER A 349 23.32 24.72 2.50
N ARG A 350 24.49 24.36 3.01
CA ARG A 350 24.67 23.08 3.73
C ARG A 350 24.07 23.08 5.14
N PRO A 351 24.36 24.05 6.03
CA PRO A 351 23.73 24.11 7.35
C PRO A 351 22.20 24.20 7.24
N SER A 352 21.70 25.03 6.31
CA SER A 352 20.26 25.19 6.08
C SER A 352 19.62 23.90 5.57
N LEU A 353 20.27 23.18 4.65
CA LEU A 353 19.80 21.87 4.18
C LEU A 353 19.74 20.83 5.31
N LEU A 354 20.72 20.80 6.19
CA LEU A 354 20.73 19.83 7.30
C LEU A 354 19.62 20.13 8.31
N VAL A 355 19.40 21.39 8.67
CA VAL A 355 18.26 21.79 9.53
C VAL A 355 16.94 21.43 8.86
N ALA A 356 16.75 21.82 7.58
CA ALA A 356 15.55 21.51 6.83
C ALA A 356 15.28 20.00 6.74
N LYS A 357 16.32 19.18 6.54
CA LYS A 357 16.18 17.71 6.54
C LYS A 357 15.77 17.15 7.91
N ILE A 358 16.24 17.72 9.03
CA ILE A 358 15.77 17.31 10.36
C ILE A 358 14.28 17.65 10.51
N VAL A 359 13.87 18.86 10.13
CA VAL A 359 12.46 19.28 10.18
C VAL A 359 11.59 18.36 9.31
N GLN A 360 12.01 18.08 8.08
CA GLN A 360 11.32 17.19 7.15
C GLN A 360 11.26 15.74 7.64
N HIS A 361 12.28 15.27 8.36
CA HIS A 361 12.32 13.91 8.92
C HIS A 361 11.21 13.68 9.94
N TYR A 362 11.00 14.63 10.85
CA TYR A 362 9.94 14.51 11.87
C TYR A 362 8.57 15.01 11.38
N GLY A 363 8.58 15.92 10.39
CA GLY A 363 7.41 16.58 9.84
C GLY A 363 6.87 17.72 10.70
N GLY A 364 7.17 17.80 11.99
CA GLY A 364 6.61 18.84 12.87
C GLY A 364 7.13 20.24 12.55
N GLN A 365 6.26 21.24 12.65
CA GLN A 365 6.62 22.64 12.38
C GLN A 365 7.70 23.13 13.36
N VAL A 366 8.74 23.76 12.81
CA VAL A 366 9.78 24.47 13.56
C VAL A 366 10.09 25.79 12.86
N GLU A 367 10.24 26.84 13.64
CA GLU A 367 10.58 28.18 13.17
C GLU A 367 11.91 28.63 13.79
N LEU A 368 12.74 29.30 12.99
CA LEU A 368 13.86 30.10 13.47
C LEU A 368 13.32 31.50 13.79
N CYS A 369 13.48 31.95 15.03
CA CYS A 369 12.95 33.21 15.54
C CYS A 369 14.09 34.22 15.74
N ILE A 370 13.96 35.42 15.15
CA ILE A 370 14.87 36.56 15.31
C ILE A 370 14.04 37.79 15.65
N ASP A 371 14.06 38.20 16.92
CA ASP A 371 13.16 39.20 17.49
C ASP A 371 11.68 38.86 17.21
N SER A 372 11.00 39.65 16.39
CA SER A 372 9.62 39.44 15.94
C SER A 372 9.50 38.57 14.69
N ASP A 373 10.60 38.37 13.96
CA ASP A 373 10.57 37.67 12.67
C ASP A 373 10.69 36.16 12.87
N ARG A 374 9.91 35.42 12.07
CA ARG A 374 9.82 33.96 12.12
C ARG A 374 10.08 33.42 10.71
N PHE A 375 10.97 32.45 10.62
CA PHE A 375 11.42 31.83 9.38
C PHE A 375 11.14 30.32 9.45
N ASP A 376 10.55 29.72 8.42
CA ASP A 376 10.28 28.28 8.41
C ASP A 376 11.59 27.49 8.39
N ALA A 377 11.91 26.76 9.46
CA ALA A 377 13.13 25.97 9.53
C ALA A 377 13.10 24.74 8.61
N GLY A 378 11.94 24.37 8.06
CA GLY A 378 11.80 23.37 7.00
C GLY A 378 12.17 23.89 5.60
N SER A 379 12.31 25.21 5.44
CA SER A 379 12.64 25.88 4.17
C SER A 379 14.12 26.30 4.15
N VAL A 380 14.88 25.73 3.21
CA VAL A 380 16.28 26.13 2.99
C VAL A 380 16.39 27.62 2.64
N LEU A 381 15.43 28.15 1.89
CA LEU A 381 15.43 29.55 1.46
C LEU A 381 15.15 30.50 2.63
N ASP A 382 14.21 30.14 3.51
CA ASP A 382 13.88 30.94 4.70
C ASP A 382 15.07 30.97 5.67
N LEU A 383 15.74 29.83 5.86
CA LEU A 383 16.95 29.76 6.69
C LEU A 383 18.10 30.58 6.12
N GLN A 384 18.29 30.57 4.79
CA GLN A 384 19.28 31.42 4.14
C GLN A 384 18.95 32.91 4.29
N TRP A 385 17.67 33.26 4.19
CA TRP A 385 17.21 34.63 4.43
C TRP A 385 17.44 35.05 5.88
N ALA A 386 17.09 34.20 6.84
CA ALA A 386 17.42 34.39 8.25
C ALA A 386 18.93 34.60 8.44
N GLY A 387 19.77 33.85 7.74
CA GLY A 387 21.24 34.01 7.72
C GLY A 387 21.70 35.43 7.36
N GLY A 388 21.06 36.07 6.39
CA GLY A 388 21.33 37.47 6.03
C GLY A 388 20.99 38.45 7.16
N LYS A 389 19.86 38.24 7.85
CA LYS A 389 19.44 39.06 8.99
C LYS A 389 20.37 38.89 10.20
N ILE A 390 20.70 37.64 10.55
CA ILE A 390 21.66 37.28 11.61
C ILE A 390 22.99 38.03 11.44
N ASN A 391 23.53 38.03 10.20
CA ASN A 391 24.79 38.70 9.90
C ASN A 391 24.68 40.22 10.04
N LYS A 392 23.57 40.82 9.57
CA LYS A 392 23.31 42.25 9.69
C LYS A 392 23.21 42.70 11.16
N GLU A 393 22.57 41.88 11.99
CA GLU A 393 22.36 42.14 13.42
C GLU A 393 23.51 41.67 14.31
N LYS A 394 24.54 41.04 13.73
CA LYS A 394 25.73 40.52 14.41
C LYS A 394 25.40 39.56 15.56
N LEU A 395 24.41 38.69 15.33
CA LEU A 395 23.99 37.68 16.31
C LEU A 395 24.95 36.48 16.28
N ASP A 396 25.30 35.96 17.44
CA ASP A 396 26.10 34.74 17.63
C ASP A 396 25.24 33.51 17.95
N LYS A 397 24.00 33.72 18.37
CA LYS A 397 23.00 32.70 18.72
C LYS A 397 21.64 33.02 18.11
N VAL A 398 20.87 31.97 17.87
CA VAL A 398 19.49 32.04 17.37
C VAL A 398 18.57 31.17 18.23
N VAL A 399 17.28 31.49 18.16
CA VAL A 399 16.24 30.73 18.84
C VAL A 399 15.48 29.90 17.82
N PHE A 400 15.30 28.61 18.10
CA PHE A 400 14.36 27.77 17.37
C PHE A 400 13.17 27.42 18.28
N GLU A 401 11.96 27.43 17.72
CA GLU A 401 10.71 27.13 18.43
C GLU A 401 9.84 26.19 17.59
N GLY A 402 9.28 25.14 18.20
CA GLY A 402 8.48 24.15 17.48
C GLY A 402 8.56 22.75 18.07
N ASP A 403 8.45 21.74 17.22
CA ASP A 403 8.50 20.31 17.60
C ASP A 403 9.74 19.96 18.45
N SER A 404 9.50 19.56 19.70
CA SER A 404 10.57 19.23 20.65
C SER A 404 11.51 18.12 20.18
N ARG A 405 11.02 17.18 19.35
CA ARG A 405 11.81 16.09 18.77
C ARG A 405 12.83 16.64 17.77
N THR A 406 12.36 17.50 16.87
CA THR A 406 13.18 18.19 15.87
C THR A 406 14.20 19.10 16.54
N LEU A 407 13.79 19.85 17.57
CA LEU A 407 14.67 20.76 18.29
C LEU A 407 15.84 20.02 18.96
N LYS A 408 15.60 18.85 19.55
CA LYS A 408 16.66 18.02 20.14
C LYS A 408 17.75 17.66 19.11
N ASP A 409 17.36 17.32 17.89
CA ASP A 409 18.31 16.97 16.83
C ASP A 409 19.02 18.21 16.25
N ILE A 410 18.34 19.37 16.19
CA ILE A 410 18.96 20.66 15.84
C ILE A 410 20.02 21.06 16.88
N GLU A 411 19.77 20.83 18.17
CA GLU A 411 20.73 21.10 19.24
C GLU A 411 22.01 20.26 19.07
N ILE A 412 21.85 18.95 18.77
CA ILE A 412 22.98 18.06 18.46
C ILE A 412 23.73 18.55 17.23
N LEU A 413 23.03 18.93 16.16
CA LEU A 413 23.62 19.43 14.93
C LEU A 413 24.41 20.73 15.16
N ALA A 414 23.87 21.65 15.96
CA ALA A 414 24.54 22.89 16.34
C ALA A 414 25.82 22.62 17.17
N GLY A 415 25.80 21.62 18.04
CA GLY A 415 26.96 21.18 18.83
C GLY A 415 28.15 20.71 17.99
N VAL A 416 27.94 20.34 16.72
CA VAL A 416 28.99 19.97 15.75
C VAL A 416 29.11 20.97 14.61
N ASN A 417 28.84 22.25 14.88
CA ASN A 417 28.93 23.34 13.91
C ASN A 417 28.17 23.04 12.60
N TYR A 418 26.97 22.48 12.73
CA TYR A 418 26.09 22.14 11.62
C TYR A 418 26.74 21.22 10.58
N GLY A 419 27.63 20.33 11.03
CA GLY A 419 28.28 19.36 10.15
C GLY A 419 29.33 19.98 9.22
N GLU A 420 29.95 21.08 9.65
CA GLU A 420 31.06 21.75 8.96
C GLU A 420 32.29 21.97 9.85
N ASP A 421 33.48 21.84 9.27
CA ASP A 421 34.73 22.29 9.88
C ASP A 421 34.90 23.81 9.77
N SER A 422 36.01 24.31 10.32
CA SER A 422 36.31 25.74 10.24
C SER A 422 36.55 26.24 8.82
N MET A 423 36.71 25.39 7.81
CA MET A 423 36.86 25.80 6.40
C MET A 423 35.56 25.64 5.61
N GLY A 424 34.44 25.30 6.25
CA GLY A 424 33.15 25.05 5.60
C GLY A 424 33.09 23.69 4.88
N LYS A 425 34.04 22.78 5.16
CA LYS A 425 34.01 21.41 4.62
C LYS A 425 33.16 20.51 5.51
N GLY A 426 32.43 19.60 4.88
CA GLY A 426 31.57 18.66 5.58
C GLY A 426 32.34 17.73 6.51
N ILE A 427 31.90 17.61 7.76
CA ILE A 427 32.41 16.63 8.73
C ILE A 427 31.43 15.48 8.93
N PRO A 428 31.89 14.31 9.43
CA PRO A 428 31.01 13.23 9.83
C PRO A 428 30.01 13.69 10.91
N LEU A 429 28.73 13.43 10.67
CA LEU A 429 27.67 13.73 11.65
C LEU A 429 27.66 12.72 12.81
N PRO A 430 27.21 13.12 14.02
CA PRO A 430 26.92 12.23 15.14
C PRO A 430 26.01 11.07 14.75
N ARG A 431 26.08 9.97 15.51
CA ARG A 431 25.36 8.73 15.19
C ARG A 431 23.84 8.93 15.18
N GLU A 432 23.37 9.80 16.07
CA GLU A 432 21.98 10.23 16.23
C GLU A 432 21.43 10.84 14.93
N LEU A 433 22.29 11.51 14.14
CA LEU A 433 21.92 12.19 12.90
C LEU A 433 22.30 11.41 11.63
N ASN A 434 22.58 10.10 11.76
CA ASN A 434 22.99 9.26 10.62
C ASN A 434 21.93 9.20 9.50
N TYR A 435 20.65 9.39 9.83
CA TYR A 435 19.57 9.40 8.84
C TYR A 435 19.71 10.54 7.82
N LEU A 436 20.42 11.63 8.17
CA LEU A 436 20.69 12.74 7.24
C LEU A 436 21.67 12.38 6.12
N ARG A 437 22.39 11.25 6.25
CA ARG A 437 23.33 10.74 5.23
C ARG A 437 22.63 10.05 4.06
N GLN A 438 21.38 9.61 4.24
CA GLN A 438 20.61 8.90 3.22
C GLN A 438 19.89 9.93 2.33
N GLY A 439 20.52 10.21 1.20
CA GLY A 439 20.03 11.15 0.19
C GLY A 439 21.07 11.26 -0.91
N ARG A 440 21.23 10.16 -1.65
CA ARG A 440 21.77 10.16 -3.01
C ARG A 440 20.66 9.69 -3.92
#